data_AF-A0A975TAG1-F1
#
_entry.id   AF-A0A975TAG1-F1
#
_cell.length_a   1.000
_cell.length_b   1.000
_cell.length_c   1.000
_cell.angle_alpha   90.00
_cell.angle_beta   90.00
_cell.angle_gamma   90.00
#
_symmetry.space_group_name_H-M   'P 1'
#
loop_
_entity.id
_entity.type
_entity.pdbx_description
1 polymer ?
#
loop_
_entity_poly.entity_id
_entity_poly.type
_entity_poly.pdbx_seq_one_letter_code
_entity_poly.pdbx_strand_id
1 'polypeptide(L)'
;MRLLTTVAALRCYLKERRSLGYQGDTTLDSLSRWNYHTIGLVPTMGNLHQGHLNLIERARTENSTVIVSIFINPLQFGPNEDYQRYPRTLEQDYQACAQAGVDAIFAPTPEVMGIGQKSREETPVSQVIPPSAMISGLCGHFRPGHFQGVATIVTKLFNLVQPDRAYFGQKDGQQLAIIKRLVVDLNLPVEIIACPTVREPSGLALSSRNQYLTATEKEQATVLFRSLRQAEAAFRAGVRNGSDLIALVRQEIAKVNNVFVEYIELVEPTTLMSLEEIQEEGMIAIAARLGSTRLIDNIILRDVSDELHQRQPIIAIDGPAGAGKSTVARQVATALGLVYLDTGAMYRAVTWLVLQAGIVIDDEQGISESGRLAIAELANQCTIELTPSQSLQSPVQVKINGTDVTQAIRTVEVTSKVSAIAALSSVREALVKQQQQWGQRGGLVAEGRDIGTHVFPHAEVKIFLNASVSERARRRQQDFQKQGQPIIDLQQLEQDIAARDWKDSNRTVSPLRKAEDAIEITTDGLTISEVTQKIIHHYQERLSQL
;
A
#
# COMPACT_ATOMS: atom_id res chain seq x y z
N MET A 1 18.02 21.25 0.55
CA MET A 1 16.57 21.52 0.64
C MET A 1 16.26 22.90 0.04
N ARG A 2 15.16 23.04 -0.74
CA ARG A 2 14.69 24.34 -1.28
C ARG A 2 13.47 24.84 -0.50
N LEU A 3 13.34 26.15 -0.29
CA LEU A 3 12.11 26.78 0.20
C LEU A 3 11.38 27.44 -0.97
N LEU A 4 10.17 26.99 -1.26
CA LEU A 4 9.37 27.38 -2.42
C LEU A 4 8.10 28.07 -1.94
N THR A 5 7.93 29.35 -2.28
CA THR A 5 6.79 30.18 -1.79
C THR A 5 5.78 30.50 -2.89
N THR A 6 6.08 30.20 -4.15
CA THR A 6 5.20 30.45 -5.30
C THR A 6 4.88 29.17 -6.06
N VAL A 7 3.69 29.12 -6.67
CA VAL A 7 3.29 28.00 -7.54
C VAL A 7 4.23 27.82 -8.73
N ALA A 8 4.73 28.91 -9.30
CA ALA A 8 5.67 28.87 -10.43
C ALA A 8 7.00 28.22 -10.02
N ALA A 9 7.56 28.59 -8.87
CA ALA A 9 8.79 27.99 -8.35
C ALA A 9 8.60 26.49 -8.05
N LEU A 10 7.48 26.12 -7.44
CA LEU A 10 7.13 24.72 -7.19
C LEU A 10 7.06 23.91 -8.49
N ARG A 11 6.33 24.39 -9.49
CA ARG A 11 6.19 23.70 -10.78
C ARG A 11 7.51 23.59 -11.53
N CYS A 12 8.33 24.63 -11.49
CA CYS A 12 9.67 24.61 -12.10
C CYS A 12 10.53 23.51 -11.44
N TYR A 13 10.57 23.50 -10.11
CA TYR A 13 11.32 22.51 -9.34
C TYR A 13 10.85 21.08 -9.61
N LEU A 14 9.53 20.83 -9.61
CA LEU A 14 8.97 19.50 -9.88
C LEU A 14 9.22 19.06 -11.33
N LYS A 15 9.15 19.99 -12.29
CA LYS A 15 9.46 19.70 -13.69
C LYS A 15 10.92 19.25 -13.84
N GLU A 16 11.85 19.93 -13.17
CA GLU A 16 13.26 19.54 -13.15
C GLU A 16 13.46 18.15 -12.52
N ARG A 17 12.81 17.88 -11.37
CA ARG A 17 12.90 16.57 -10.69
C ARG A 17 12.34 15.43 -11.53
N ARG A 18 11.29 15.68 -12.32
CA ARG A 18 10.74 14.72 -13.28
C ARG A 18 11.61 14.57 -14.53
N SER A 19 12.20 15.66 -15.03
CA SER A 19 13.02 15.65 -16.24
C SER A 19 14.42 15.08 -16.04
N LEU A 20 14.95 15.12 -14.82
CA LEU A 20 16.20 14.44 -14.46
C LEU A 20 16.12 12.91 -14.68
N GLY A 21 14.92 12.34 -14.85
CA GLY A 21 14.73 10.97 -15.30
C GLY A 21 14.71 10.76 -16.81
N TYR A 22 14.68 11.83 -17.60
CA TYR A 22 14.60 11.78 -19.07
C TYR A 22 15.94 12.08 -19.78
N GLN A 23 16.93 12.66 -19.08
CA GLN A 23 18.19 13.12 -19.70
C GLN A 23 19.46 12.38 -19.22
N GLY A 24 19.32 11.27 -18.50
CA GLY A 24 20.45 10.42 -18.11
C GLY A 24 20.41 9.06 -18.77
N ASP A 25 21.34 8.85 -19.72
CA ASP A 25 21.97 7.56 -20.04
C ASP A 25 21.50 6.78 -21.28
N THR A 26 22.02 7.17 -22.45
CA THR A 26 22.12 6.32 -23.66
C THR A 26 23.28 5.31 -23.60
N THR A 27 23.95 5.15 -22.45
CA THR A 27 24.94 4.07 -22.25
C THR A 27 24.38 2.95 -21.39
N LEU A 28 24.67 1.73 -21.82
CA LEU A 28 24.11 0.43 -21.40
C LEU A 28 24.37 0.01 -19.94
N ASP A 29 24.74 0.94 -19.04
CA ASP A 29 25.27 0.64 -17.70
C ASP A 29 24.39 1.13 -16.52
N SER A 30 23.16 1.59 -16.79
CA SER A 30 22.25 2.16 -15.77
C SER A 30 21.18 1.22 -15.21
N LEU A 31 21.16 -0.06 -15.56
CA LEU A 31 20.01 -0.97 -15.34
C LEU A 31 19.91 -1.62 -13.93
N SER A 32 20.47 -1.00 -12.89
CA SER A 32 20.49 -1.55 -11.53
C SER A 32 19.76 -0.74 -10.45
N ARG A 33 19.03 0.34 -10.78
CA ARG A 33 18.45 1.20 -9.75
C ARG A 33 16.98 1.56 -10.02
N TRP A 34 16.11 1.05 -9.14
CA TRP A 34 14.80 1.52 -8.68
C TRP A 34 14.29 2.83 -9.32
N ASN A 35 13.00 2.88 -9.72
CA ASN A 35 12.29 4.09 -10.21
C ASN A 35 12.77 5.37 -9.49
N TYR A 36 13.72 6.09 -10.07
CA TYR A 36 14.51 7.11 -9.38
C TYR A 36 13.76 8.43 -9.16
N HIS A 37 12.45 8.49 -9.39
CA HIS A 37 11.72 9.76 -9.54
C HIS A 37 10.37 9.81 -8.82
N THR A 38 10.13 8.94 -7.84
CA THR A 38 8.90 9.02 -7.03
C THR A 38 8.92 10.23 -6.11
N ILE A 39 7.78 10.91 -6.02
CA ILE A 39 7.57 12.12 -5.23
C ILE A 39 6.62 11.80 -4.07
N GLY A 40 7.16 11.84 -2.85
CA GLY A 40 6.38 11.79 -1.62
C GLY A 40 5.95 13.18 -1.17
N LEU A 41 4.67 13.37 -0.85
CA LEU A 41 4.13 14.61 -0.28
C LEU A 41 3.71 14.40 1.17
N VAL A 42 4.14 15.29 2.06
CA VAL A 42 3.65 15.36 3.45
C VAL A 42 2.96 16.71 3.66
N PRO A 43 1.61 16.77 3.59
CA PRO A 43 0.87 17.99 3.83
C PRO A 43 0.81 18.35 5.32
N THR A 44 1.21 19.56 5.70
CA THR A 44 1.18 20.04 7.08
C THR A 44 0.70 21.49 7.18
N MET A 45 0.33 21.91 8.40
CA MET A 45 0.11 23.32 8.73
C MET A 45 1.32 23.98 9.42
N GLY A 46 2.48 23.32 9.47
CA GLY A 46 3.64 23.77 10.25
C GLY A 46 3.52 23.48 11.75
N ASN A 47 4.44 24.05 12.54
CA ASN A 47 4.68 23.69 13.94
C ASN A 47 4.93 22.18 14.09
N LEU A 48 5.96 21.72 13.39
CA LEU A 48 6.28 20.31 13.25
C LEU A 48 6.72 19.72 14.60
N HIS A 49 6.46 18.43 14.76
CA HIS A 49 6.77 17.66 15.96
C HIS A 49 7.10 16.22 15.54
N GLN A 50 7.48 15.34 16.47
CA GLN A 50 7.91 13.98 16.15
C GLN A 50 6.88 13.19 15.32
N GLY A 51 5.58 13.39 15.57
CA GLY A 51 4.53 12.83 14.71
C GLY A 51 4.66 13.19 13.22
N HIS A 52 4.99 14.45 12.90
CA HIS A 52 5.24 14.88 11.52
C HIS A 52 6.57 14.35 10.97
N LEU A 53 7.61 14.30 11.81
CA LEU A 53 8.91 13.76 11.43
C LEU A 53 8.80 12.28 11.03
N ASN A 54 7.97 11.50 11.71
CA ASN A 54 7.72 10.11 11.31
C ASN A 54 7.05 10.00 9.92
N LEU A 55 6.16 10.93 9.55
CA LEU A 55 5.60 10.99 8.19
C LEU A 55 6.72 11.27 7.16
N ILE A 56 7.61 12.21 7.49
CA ILE A 56 8.72 12.62 6.62
C ILE A 56 9.74 11.49 6.46
N GLU A 57 10.10 10.81 7.56
CA GLU A 57 11.00 9.66 7.55
C GLU A 57 10.46 8.54 6.65
N ARG A 58 9.17 8.19 6.80
CA ARG A 58 8.54 7.19 5.94
C ARG A 58 8.48 7.63 4.48
N ALA A 59 8.14 8.90 4.22
CA ALA A 59 8.17 9.45 2.87
C ALA A 59 9.57 9.39 2.27
N ARG A 60 10.62 9.61 3.07
CA ARG A 60 12.00 9.57 2.64
C ARG A 60 12.47 8.18 2.28
N THR A 61 12.06 7.15 3.03
CA THR A 61 12.41 5.74 2.75
C THR A 61 11.72 5.19 1.50
N GLU A 62 10.55 5.72 1.16
CA GLU A 62 9.69 5.19 0.11
C GLU A 62 9.74 6.00 -1.20
N ASN A 63 10.40 7.16 -1.22
CA ASN A 63 10.46 8.05 -2.38
C ASN A 63 11.84 8.63 -2.64
N SER A 64 12.13 9.04 -3.88
CA SER A 64 13.40 9.70 -4.23
C SER A 64 13.36 11.22 -4.07
N THR A 65 12.18 11.84 -4.11
CA THR A 65 11.96 13.25 -3.77
C THR A 65 10.90 13.39 -2.69
N VAL A 66 11.18 14.14 -1.63
CA VAL A 66 10.20 14.45 -0.56
C VAL A 66 9.87 15.93 -0.54
N ILE A 67 8.58 16.22 -0.65
CA ILE A 67 8.00 17.57 -0.56
C ILE A 67 7.20 17.66 0.73
N VAL A 68 7.48 18.67 1.55
CA VAL A 68 6.65 19.03 2.70
C VAL A 68 5.90 20.31 2.38
N SER A 69 4.57 20.32 2.46
CA SER A 69 3.84 21.60 2.38
C SER A 69 3.60 22.14 3.78
N ILE A 70 3.88 23.42 4.00
CA ILE A 70 3.59 24.14 5.24
C ILE A 70 2.61 25.26 4.90
N PHE A 71 1.33 25.02 5.17
CA PHE A 71 0.28 25.99 4.86
C PHE A 71 -0.85 25.93 5.89
N ILE A 72 -0.98 26.99 6.69
CA ILE A 72 -2.11 27.14 7.61
C ILE A 72 -3.34 27.53 6.79
N ASN A 73 -4.11 26.53 6.37
CA ASN A 73 -5.23 26.69 5.46
C ASN A 73 -6.39 27.48 6.09
N PRO A 74 -6.70 28.71 5.63
CA PRO A 74 -7.76 29.50 6.22
C PRO A 74 -9.18 28.94 6.00
N LEU A 75 -9.38 28.04 5.03
CA LEU A 75 -10.69 27.48 4.70
C LEU A 75 -11.17 26.42 5.69
N GLN A 76 -10.25 25.83 6.46
CA GLN A 76 -10.58 24.75 7.40
C GLN A 76 -10.76 25.22 8.84
N PHE A 77 -10.73 26.54 9.08
CA PHE A 77 -10.97 27.13 10.41
C PHE A 77 -12.32 27.84 10.44
N GLY A 78 -13.14 27.49 11.42
CA GLY A 78 -14.36 28.23 11.72
C GLY A 78 -14.10 29.58 12.40
N PRO A 79 -15.10 30.47 12.52
CA PRO A 79 -14.95 31.80 13.15
C PRO A 79 -14.43 31.75 14.60
N ASN A 80 -14.78 30.69 15.33
CA ASN A 80 -14.42 30.50 16.75
C ASN A 80 -13.20 29.58 16.93
N GLU A 81 -12.50 29.22 15.85
CA GLU A 81 -11.31 28.36 15.92
C GLU A 81 -10.01 29.17 16.00
N ASP A 82 -8.90 28.47 16.21
CA ASP A 82 -7.61 29.02 16.59
C ASP A 82 -6.77 29.57 15.43
N TYR A 83 -7.35 29.94 14.28
CA TYR A 83 -6.58 30.38 13.08
C TYR A 83 -5.56 31.51 13.37
N GLN A 84 -5.99 32.52 14.13
CA GLN A 84 -5.10 33.64 14.49
C GLN A 84 -4.00 33.22 15.47
N ARG A 85 -4.31 32.30 16.39
CA ARG A 85 -3.43 31.83 17.46
C ARG A 85 -2.59 30.60 17.06
N TYR A 86 -2.83 30.03 15.89
CA TYR A 86 -2.11 28.85 15.41
C TYR A 86 -0.61 29.19 15.29
N PRO A 87 0.29 28.36 15.84
CA PRO A 87 1.72 28.61 15.89
C PRO A 87 2.31 28.71 14.48
N ARG A 88 3.18 29.71 14.26
CA ARG A 88 3.89 29.95 13.00
C ARG A 88 5.39 29.91 13.27
N THR A 89 6.00 28.74 13.04
CA THR A 89 7.38 28.43 13.43
C THR A 89 8.23 28.01 12.23
N LEU A 90 8.05 28.70 11.09
CA LEU A 90 8.63 28.28 9.80
C LEU A 90 10.16 28.05 9.85
N GLU A 91 10.90 28.85 10.62
CA GLU A 91 12.35 28.65 10.78
C GLU A 91 12.67 27.32 11.48
N GLN A 92 11.96 27.00 12.58
CA GLN A 92 12.14 25.73 13.30
C GLN A 92 11.72 24.54 12.42
N ASP A 93 10.60 24.69 11.71
CA ASP A 93 10.09 23.68 10.79
C ASP A 93 11.09 23.43 9.64
N TYR A 94 11.76 24.48 9.14
CA TYR A 94 12.82 24.39 8.14
C TYR A 94 13.99 23.56 8.66
N GLN A 95 14.50 23.85 9.86
CA GLN A 95 15.62 23.10 10.43
C GLN A 95 15.26 21.61 10.62
N ALA A 96 14.05 21.33 11.12
CA ALA A 96 13.57 19.96 11.30
C ALA A 96 13.46 19.20 9.97
N CYS A 97 12.90 19.84 8.93
CA CYS A 97 12.83 19.26 7.59
C CYS A 97 14.21 19.02 6.97
N ALA A 98 15.16 19.95 7.17
CA ALA A 98 16.53 19.81 6.66
C ALA A 98 17.23 18.59 7.27
N GLN A 99 17.08 18.37 8.57
CA GLN A 99 17.62 17.21 9.28
C GLN A 99 16.99 15.89 8.83
N ALA A 100 15.69 15.90 8.54
CA ALA A 100 14.95 14.72 8.07
C ALA A 100 15.12 14.40 6.57
N GLY A 101 15.98 15.14 5.85
CA GLY A 101 16.29 14.85 4.44
C GLY A 101 15.21 15.27 3.44
N VAL A 102 14.41 16.30 3.76
CA VAL A 102 13.42 16.88 2.86
C VAL A 102 14.10 17.60 1.68
N ASP A 103 13.58 17.40 0.47
CA ASP A 103 14.14 18.00 -0.73
C ASP A 103 13.66 19.44 -0.94
N ALA A 104 12.36 19.67 -0.73
CA ALA A 104 11.79 21.01 -0.77
C ALA A 104 10.60 21.20 0.17
N ILE A 105 10.50 22.40 0.72
CA ILE A 105 9.33 22.89 1.45
C ILE A 105 8.52 23.78 0.52
N PHE A 106 7.23 23.52 0.41
CA PHE A 106 6.28 24.43 -0.23
C PHE A 106 5.51 25.21 0.84
N ALA A 107 5.82 26.49 1.01
CA ALA A 107 5.24 27.37 2.02
C ALA A 107 4.56 28.60 1.37
N PRO A 108 3.41 28.42 0.68
CA PRO A 108 2.70 29.50 0.01
C PRO A 108 1.95 30.41 1.00
N THR A 109 1.66 31.64 0.59
CA THR A 109 0.70 32.49 1.29
C THR A 109 -0.75 32.15 0.87
N PRO A 110 -1.78 32.56 1.62
CA PRO A 110 -3.17 32.39 1.21
C PRO A 110 -3.46 32.97 -0.18
N GLU A 111 -2.87 34.10 -0.53
CA GLU A 111 -3.01 34.75 -1.85
C GLU A 111 -2.47 33.87 -2.98
N VAL A 112 -1.29 33.25 -2.76
CA VAL A 112 -0.70 32.29 -3.72
C VAL A 112 -1.61 31.07 -3.92
N MET A 113 -2.33 30.66 -2.88
CA MET A 113 -3.31 29.57 -2.96
C MET A 113 -4.69 30.04 -3.49
N GLY A 114 -4.87 31.32 -3.79
CA GLY A 114 -6.15 31.88 -4.26
C GLY A 114 -7.21 31.99 -3.16
N ILE A 115 -6.78 32.26 -1.91
CA ILE A 115 -7.61 32.36 -0.70
C ILE A 115 -7.36 33.73 -0.02
N GLY A 116 -7.12 34.78 -0.81
CA GLY A 116 -6.95 36.15 -0.32
C GLY A 116 -8.29 36.84 -0.02
N GLN A 117 -8.24 38.03 0.60
CA GLN A 117 -9.44 38.82 0.93
C GLN A 117 -10.34 39.08 -0.29
N LYS A 118 -9.77 39.52 -1.42
CA LYS A 118 -10.53 39.75 -2.67
C LYS A 118 -11.31 38.53 -3.16
N SER A 119 -10.70 37.34 -3.08
CA SER A 119 -11.37 36.08 -3.46
C SER A 119 -12.47 35.64 -2.48
N ARG A 120 -12.53 36.19 -1.27
CA ARG A 120 -13.63 35.90 -0.33
C ARG A 120 -14.84 36.79 -0.56
N GLU A 121 -14.61 38.00 -1.07
CA GLU A 121 -15.63 39.05 -1.18
C GLU A 121 -16.23 39.15 -2.59
N GLU A 122 -15.43 38.92 -3.64
CA GLU A 122 -15.86 39.14 -5.03
C GLU A 122 -16.11 37.84 -5.83
N THR A 123 -15.28 36.81 -5.64
CA THR A 123 -15.42 35.54 -6.36
C THR A 123 -14.92 34.36 -5.52
N PRO A 124 -15.81 33.59 -4.89
CA PRO A 124 -15.42 32.51 -4.00
C PRO A 124 -14.59 31.45 -4.73
N VAL A 125 -13.54 30.97 -4.07
CA VAL A 125 -12.72 29.86 -4.57
C VAL A 125 -13.59 28.62 -4.81
N SER A 126 -13.37 27.88 -5.90
CA SER A 126 -14.01 26.58 -6.10
C SER A 126 -13.67 25.62 -4.96
N GLN A 127 -14.67 24.93 -4.43
CA GLN A 127 -14.54 24.07 -3.26
C GLN A 127 -14.88 22.62 -3.60
N VAL A 128 -14.22 21.70 -2.89
CA VAL A 128 -14.48 20.27 -2.95
C VAL A 128 -15.25 19.86 -1.71
N ILE A 129 -16.43 19.27 -1.90
CA ILE A 129 -17.33 18.89 -0.82
C ILE A 129 -17.29 17.36 -0.67
N PRO A 130 -16.80 16.81 0.45
CA PRO A 130 -16.88 15.38 0.73
C PRO A 130 -18.34 14.89 0.83
N PRO A 131 -18.60 13.58 0.69
CA PRO A 131 -19.94 13.01 0.92
C PRO A 131 -20.51 13.43 2.29
N SER A 132 -21.79 13.82 2.32
CA SER A 132 -22.44 14.34 3.54
C SER A 132 -22.33 13.37 4.73
N ALA A 133 -22.47 12.07 4.47
CA ALA A 133 -22.35 11.02 5.48
C ALA A 133 -20.99 11.01 6.20
N MET A 134 -19.91 11.44 5.53
CA MET A 134 -18.56 11.45 6.10
C MET A 134 -18.28 12.70 6.96
N ILE A 135 -19.11 13.74 6.82
CA ILE A 135 -18.91 15.04 7.48
C ILE A 135 -20.06 15.42 8.43
N SER A 136 -21.11 14.59 8.53
CA SER A 136 -22.25 14.83 9.43
C SER A 136 -21.99 14.40 10.88
N GLY A 137 -21.10 13.43 11.11
CA GLY A 137 -20.72 12.92 12.43
C GLY A 137 -19.31 13.34 12.86
N LEU A 138 -18.85 12.85 14.02
CA LEU A 138 -17.51 13.09 14.56
C LEU A 138 -17.13 14.59 14.55
N CYS A 139 -15.89 14.94 14.18
CA CYS A 139 -15.44 16.32 14.09
C CYS A 139 -16.24 17.15 13.07
N GLY A 140 -16.89 16.53 12.09
CA GLY A 140 -17.62 17.24 11.04
C GLY A 140 -18.84 17.97 11.59
N HIS A 141 -19.57 17.32 12.51
CA HIS A 141 -20.68 17.92 13.24
C HIS A 141 -20.26 19.19 14.00
N PHE A 142 -19.14 19.12 14.72
CA PHE A 142 -18.66 20.19 15.59
C PHE A 142 -17.85 21.27 14.85
N ARG A 143 -17.45 21.01 13.60
CA ARG A 143 -16.61 21.92 12.80
C ARG A 143 -17.18 22.10 11.38
N PRO A 144 -18.33 22.78 11.23
CA PRO A 144 -18.94 23.00 9.93
C PRO A 144 -17.97 23.65 8.94
N GLY A 145 -17.90 23.12 7.71
CA GLY A 145 -16.99 23.58 6.66
C GLY A 145 -15.53 23.14 6.80
N HIS A 146 -15.11 22.56 7.95
CA HIS A 146 -13.72 22.13 8.17
C HIS A 146 -13.22 21.17 7.08
N PHE A 147 -13.94 20.07 6.87
CA PHE A 147 -13.53 19.04 5.91
C PHE A 147 -13.70 19.47 4.45
N GLN A 148 -14.60 20.40 4.16
CA GLN A 148 -14.66 21.04 2.85
C GLN A 148 -13.39 21.86 2.60
N GLY A 149 -12.92 22.62 3.61
CA GLY A 149 -11.65 23.32 3.56
C GLY A 149 -10.45 22.38 3.38
N VAL A 150 -10.43 21.25 4.10
CA VAL A 150 -9.39 20.22 3.98
C VAL A 150 -9.39 19.58 2.59
N ALA A 151 -10.54 19.09 2.11
CA ALA A 151 -10.66 18.45 0.81
C ALA A 151 -10.25 19.40 -0.33
N THR A 152 -10.65 20.67 -0.23
CA THR A 152 -10.28 21.70 -1.20
C THR A 152 -8.77 21.92 -1.24
N ILE A 153 -8.11 22.09 -0.08
CA ILE A 153 -6.67 22.39 -0.07
C ILE A 153 -5.83 21.17 -0.47
N VAL A 154 -6.21 19.96 -0.01
CA VAL A 154 -5.51 18.73 -0.36
C VAL A 154 -5.63 18.47 -1.87
N THR A 155 -6.81 18.65 -2.46
CA THR A 155 -7.00 18.55 -3.92
C THR A 155 -6.10 19.54 -4.68
N LYS A 156 -6.00 20.79 -4.20
CA LYS A 156 -5.09 21.77 -4.79
C LYS A 156 -3.63 21.34 -4.67
N LEU A 157 -3.21 20.84 -3.51
CA LEU A 157 -1.84 20.35 -3.31
C LEU A 157 -1.53 19.16 -4.21
N PHE A 158 -2.45 18.20 -4.37
CA PHE A 158 -2.28 17.08 -5.29
C PHE A 158 -2.18 17.53 -6.75
N ASN A 159 -2.96 18.53 -7.17
CA ASN A 159 -2.85 19.10 -8.51
C ASN A 159 -1.54 19.88 -8.73
N LEU A 160 -1.01 20.53 -7.70
CA LEU A 160 0.22 21.32 -7.78
C LEU A 160 1.47 20.45 -7.72
N VAL A 161 1.48 19.49 -6.80
CA VAL A 161 2.62 18.61 -6.52
C VAL A 161 2.60 17.39 -7.43
N GLN A 162 1.42 16.84 -7.74
CA GLN A 162 1.23 15.55 -8.42
C GLN A 162 2.15 14.46 -7.82
N PRO A 163 2.00 14.16 -6.52
CA PRO A 163 2.84 13.18 -5.84
C PRO A 163 2.39 11.75 -6.21
N ASP A 164 3.35 10.82 -6.21
CA ASP A 164 3.04 9.39 -6.30
C ASP A 164 2.44 8.88 -4.99
N ARG A 165 2.95 9.39 -3.85
CA ARG A 165 2.50 9.02 -2.50
C ARG A 165 2.26 10.25 -1.64
N ALA A 166 1.20 10.24 -0.84
CA ALA A 166 0.93 11.27 0.16
C ALA A 166 0.71 10.68 1.55
N TYR A 167 1.38 11.26 2.55
CA TYR A 167 1.49 10.69 3.89
C TYR A 167 0.66 11.47 4.90
N PHE A 168 -0.20 10.75 5.64
CA PHE A 168 -1.11 11.33 6.62
C PHE A 168 -1.13 10.50 7.91
N GLY A 169 -1.23 11.17 9.05
CA GLY A 169 -1.30 10.52 10.36
C GLY A 169 -2.69 9.95 10.67
N GLN A 170 -2.74 8.76 11.27
CA GLN A 170 -3.97 8.11 11.73
C GLN A 170 -4.68 8.85 12.87
N LYS A 171 -3.99 9.75 13.58
CA LYS A 171 -4.56 10.59 14.64
C LYS A 171 -5.78 11.36 14.14
N ASP A 172 -5.73 11.86 12.91
CA ASP A 172 -6.84 12.56 12.25
C ASP A 172 -7.66 11.55 11.42
N GLY A 173 -8.19 10.49 12.06
CA GLY A 173 -8.81 9.34 11.39
C GLY A 173 -9.93 9.70 10.40
N GLN A 174 -10.82 10.63 10.79
CA GLN A 174 -11.88 11.14 9.92
C GLN A 174 -11.32 11.86 8.68
N GLN A 175 -10.26 12.67 8.85
CA GLN A 175 -9.59 13.34 7.74
C GLN A 175 -8.98 12.31 6.77
N LEU A 176 -8.28 11.31 7.31
CA LEU A 176 -7.65 10.26 6.52
C LEU A 176 -8.68 9.49 5.68
N ALA A 177 -9.81 9.09 6.28
CA ALA A 177 -10.89 8.42 5.57
C ALA A 177 -11.47 9.28 4.45
N ILE A 178 -11.74 10.57 4.74
CA ILE A 178 -12.23 11.54 3.74
C ILE A 178 -11.23 11.71 2.59
N ILE A 179 -9.94 11.80 2.87
CA ILE A 179 -8.90 11.97 1.83
C ILE A 179 -8.77 10.69 0.98
N LYS A 180 -8.82 9.51 1.59
CA LYS A 180 -8.86 8.24 0.84
C LYS A 180 -10.07 8.17 -0.09
N ARG A 181 -11.25 8.54 0.41
CA ARG A 181 -12.48 8.59 -0.40
C ARG A 181 -12.38 9.61 -1.53
N LEU A 182 -11.88 10.81 -1.24
CA LEU A 182 -11.64 11.88 -2.20
C LEU A 182 -10.75 11.43 -3.37
N VAL A 183 -9.66 10.72 -3.06
CA VAL A 183 -8.73 10.20 -4.08
C VAL A 183 -9.44 9.21 -5.02
N VAL A 184 -10.23 8.30 -4.45
CA VAL A 184 -11.00 7.32 -5.23
C VAL A 184 -12.07 8.02 -6.08
N ASP A 185 -12.91 8.86 -5.48
CA ASP A 185 -14.05 9.49 -6.15
C ASP A 185 -13.63 10.44 -7.27
N LEU A 186 -12.49 11.11 -7.13
CA LEU A 186 -11.96 12.05 -8.12
C LEU A 186 -10.90 11.44 -9.04
N ASN A 187 -10.64 10.13 -8.95
CA ASN A 187 -9.63 9.42 -9.73
C ASN A 187 -8.25 10.09 -9.67
N LEU A 188 -7.85 10.55 -8.49
CA LEU A 188 -6.57 11.23 -8.31
C LEU A 188 -5.44 10.18 -8.32
N PRO A 189 -4.40 10.33 -9.15
CA PRO A 189 -3.34 9.34 -9.28
C PRO A 189 -2.31 9.50 -8.15
N VAL A 190 -2.74 9.29 -6.91
CA VAL A 190 -1.90 9.37 -5.70
C VAL A 190 -2.24 8.24 -4.74
N GLU A 191 -1.23 7.56 -4.22
CA GLU A 191 -1.38 6.58 -3.16
C GLU A 191 -1.40 7.27 -1.79
N ILE A 192 -2.42 6.99 -0.97
CA ILE A 192 -2.54 7.55 0.39
C ILE A 192 -1.93 6.60 1.41
N ILE A 193 -0.82 7.02 2.01
CA ILE A 193 -0.11 6.26 3.03
C ILE A 193 -0.54 6.72 4.43
N ALA A 194 -1.18 5.81 5.16
CA ALA A 194 -1.57 6.02 6.55
C ALA A 194 -0.40 5.68 7.49
N CYS A 195 -0.03 6.61 8.36
CA CYS A 195 1.03 6.43 9.34
C CYS A 195 0.45 6.36 10.77
N PRO A 196 0.93 5.43 11.61
CA PRO A 196 0.48 5.30 13.00
C PRO A 196 0.57 6.60 13.80
N THR A 197 -0.36 6.76 14.73
CA THR A 197 -0.32 7.86 15.70
C THR A 197 0.92 7.72 16.60
N VAL A 198 1.85 8.67 16.48
CA VAL A 198 2.98 8.77 17.41
C VAL A 198 2.52 9.37 18.73
N ARG A 199 2.99 8.78 19.83
CA ARG A 199 2.57 9.11 21.21
C ARG A 199 3.77 9.50 22.07
N GLU A 200 3.53 10.35 23.06
CA GLU A 200 4.45 10.55 24.18
C GLU A 200 4.58 9.24 25.00
N PRO A 201 5.63 9.08 25.84
CA PRO A 201 5.74 7.94 26.76
C PRO A 201 4.51 7.77 27.67
N SER A 202 3.81 8.88 27.97
CA SER A 202 2.56 8.91 28.73
C SER A 202 1.35 8.30 27.97
N GLY A 203 1.49 8.02 26.68
CA GLY A 203 0.41 7.58 25.79
C GLY A 203 -0.36 8.70 25.11
N LEU A 204 -0.14 9.96 25.49
CA LEU A 204 -0.77 11.12 24.85
C LEU A 204 -0.37 11.22 23.37
N ALA A 205 -1.35 11.28 22.47
CA ALA A 205 -1.10 11.49 21.06
C ALA A 205 -0.38 12.83 20.82
N LEU A 206 0.70 12.82 20.03
CA LEU A 206 1.44 14.04 19.73
C LEU A 206 0.61 14.98 18.86
N SER A 207 0.62 16.26 19.23
CA SER A 207 -0.13 17.32 18.55
C SER A 207 0.56 18.66 18.78
N SER A 208 0.53 19.54 17.77
CA SER A 208 0.94 20.94 17.90
C SER A 208 0.18 21.67 19.02
N ARG A 209 -1.06 21.24 19.31
CA ARG A 209 -1.90 21.77 20.38
C ARG A 209 -1.49 21.36 21.79
N ASN A 210 -0.64 20.34 21.97
CA ASN A 210 -0.21 19.89 23.31
C ASN A 210 0.60 20.98 24.04
N GLN A 211 1.18 21.95 23.31
CA GLN A 211 1.90 23.08 23.90
C GLN A 211 1.01 24.03 24.70
N TYR A 212 -0.31 23.99 24.50
CA TYR A 212 -1.28 24.82 25.23
C TYR A 212 -1.71 24.20 26.57
N LEU A 213 -1.36 22.93 26.80
CA LEU A 213 -1.70 22.22 28.03
C LEU A 213 -0.66 22.51 29.12
N THR A 214 -1.14 22.80 30.32
CA THR A 214 -0.33 22.78 31.54
C THR A 214 0.16 21.36 31.85
N ALA A 215 1.15 21.22 32.74
CA ALA A 215 1.65 19.90 33.14
C ALA A 215 0.53 19.00 33.71
N THR A 216 -0.36 19.55 34.54
CA THR A 216 -1.52 18.85 35.09
C THR A 216 -2.50 18.44 34.00
N GLU A 217 -2.78 19.31 33.03
CA GLU A 217 -3.67 18.97 31.92
C GLU A 217 -3.06 17.89 31.01
N LYS A 218 -1.74 17.89 30.80
CA LYS A 218 -1.08 16.80 30.05
C LYS A 218 -1.23 15.45 30.73
N GLU A 219 -1.03 15.41 32.05
CA GLU A 219 -1.24 14.18 32.83
C GLU A 219 -2.70 13.71 32.74
N GLN A 220 -3.65 14.63 32.86
CA GLN A 220 -5.08 14.33 32.73
C GLN A 220 -5.45 13.84 31.32
N ALA A 221 -4.86 14.41 30.26
CA ALA A 221 -5.15 14.06 28.88
C ALA A 221 -4.80 12.61 28.52
N THR A 222 -3.93 11.95 29.30
CA THR A 222 -3.60 10.52 29.12
C THR A 222 -4.82 9.60 29.27
N VAL A 223 -5.89 10.05 29.95
CA VAL A 223 -7.14 9.28 30.10
C VAL A 223 -7.78 8.96 28.75
N LEU A 224 -7.61 9.81 27.73
CA LEU A 224 -8.17 9.58 26.40
C LEU A 224 -7.62 8.27 25.80
N PHE A 225 -6.29 8.13 25.76
CA PHE A 225 -5.68 6.91 25.22
C PHE A 225 -5.94 5.68 26.10
N ARG A 226 -5.87 5.84 27.42
CA ARG A 226 -6.19 4.76 28.37
C ARG A 226 -7.61 4.22 28.17
N SER A 227 -8.58 5.10 27.95
CA SER A 227 -9.97 4.73 27.68
C SER A 227 -10.13 3.97 26.36
N LEU A 228 -9.45 4.40 25.30
CA LEU A 228 -9.41 3.68 24.01
C LEU A 228 -8.80 2.28 24.15
N ARG A 229 -7.73 2.14 24.94
CA ARG A 229 -7.09 0.84 25.22
C ARG A 229 -8.00 -0.11 25.99
N GLN A 230 -8.89 0.40 26.84
CA GLN A 230 -9.90 -0.43 27.52
C GLN A 230 -10.96 -0.95 26.54
N ALA A 231 -11.44 -0.11 25.63
CA ALA A 231 -12.34 -0.56 24.57
C ALA A 231 -11.66 -1.60 23.67
N GLU A 232 -10.40 -1.40 23.32
CA GLU A 232 -9.61 -2.38 22.57
C GLU A 232 -9.45 -3.72 23.32
N ALA A 233 -9.14 -3.68 24.62
CA ALA A 233 -9.04 -4.89 25.42
C ALA A 233 -10.38 -5.65 25.53
N ALA A 234 -11.49 -4.93 25.71
CA ALA A 234 -12.82 -5.52 25.73
C ALA A 234 -13.21 -6.11 24.38
N PHE A 235 -12.89 -5.42 23.29
CA PHE A 235 -13.06 -5.93 21.93
C PHE A 235 -12.27 -7.22 21.72
N ARG A 236 -10.99 -7.26 22.12
CA ARG A 236 -10.17 -8.49 22.07
C ARG A 236 -10.73 -9.63 22.93
N ALA A 237 -11.46 -9.31 24.01
CA ALA A 237 -12.15 -10.28 24.86
C ALA A 237 -13.49 -10.78 24.30
N GLY A 238 -13.89 -10.33 23.10
CA GLY A 238 -15.10 -10.78 22.41
C GLY A 238 -16.28 -9.80 22.46
N VAL A 239 -16.14 -8.63 23.09
CA VAL A 239 -17.19 -7.61 23.06
C VAL A 239 -17.27 -7.01 21.65
N ARG A 240 -18.45 -7.06 21.03
CA ARG A 240 -18.69 -6.51 19.68
C ARG A 240 -19.68 -5.36 19.65
N ASN A 241 -20.57 -5.29 20.65
CA ASN A 241 -21.59 -4.25 20.74
C ASN A 241 -20.95 -2.87 20.96
N GLY A 242 -21.28 -1.92 20.09
CA GLY A 242 -20.72 -0.57 20.12
C GLY A 242 -21.11 0.24 21.34
N SER A 243 -22.34 0.07 21.84
CA SER A 243 -22.79 0.80 23.02
C SER A 243 -22.03 0.39 24.28
N ASP A 244 -21.67 -0.89 24.42
CA ASP A 244 -20.85 -1.41 25.52
C ASP A 244 -19.42 -0.85 25.45
N LEU A 245 -18.82 -0.87 24.26
CA LEU A 245 -17.47 -0.32 24.05
C LEU A 245 -17.41 1.19 24.35
N ILE A 246 -18.40 1.95 23.89
CA ILE A 246 -18.52 3.40 24.18
C ILE A 246 -18.73 3.64 25.68
N ALA A 247 -19.53 2.81 26.35
CA ALA A 247 -19.77 2.91 27.79
C ALA A 247 -18.47 2.72 28.59
N LEU A 248 -17.62 1.76 28.21
CA LEU A 248 -16.29 1.56 28.83
C LEU A 248 -15.42 2.81 28.68
N VAL A 249 -15.36 3.39 27.48
CA VAL A 249 -14.61 4.63 27.24
C VAL A 249 -15.13 5.77 28.13
N ARG A 250 -16.46 5.97 28.18
CA ARG A 250 -17.09 7.00 29.00
C ARG A 250 -16.78 6.83 30.48
N GLN A 251 -16.86 5.61 31.00
CA GLN A 251 -16.58 5.31 32.41
C GLN A 251 -15.13 5.61 32.78
N GLU A 252 -14.17 5.30 31.91
CA GLU A 252 -12.77 5.60 32.17
C GLU A 252 -12.49 7.11 32.15
N ILE A 253 -13.04 7.85 31.19
CA ILE A 253 -12.87 9.31 31.12
C ILE A 253 -13.50 10.00 32.33
N ALA A 254 -14.64 9.53 32.82
CA ALA A 254 -15.34 10.10 33.98
C ALA A 254 -14.50 10.06 35.28
N LYS A 255 -13.41 9.29 35.33
CA LYS A 255 -12.46 9.29 36.46
C LYS A 255 -11.65 10.58 36.56
N VAL A 256 -11.68 11.43 35.53
CA VAL A 256 -10.95 12.70 35.48
C VAL A 256 -11.93 13.86 35.25
N ASN A 257 -12.17 14.66 36.29
CA ASN A 257 -13.24 15.68 36.30
C ASN A 257 -13.08 16.84 35.31
N ASN A 258 -11.87 17.10 34.79
CA ASN A 258 -11.57 18.25 33.94
C ASN A 258 -11.58 17.93 32.43
N VAL A 259 -12.08 16.77 32.04
CA VAL A 259 -12.15 16.34 30.63
C VAL A 259 -13.59 16.47 30.13
N PHE A 260 -13.84 17.44 29.27
CA PHE A 260 -15.16 17.68 28.69
C PHE A 260 -15.27 17.00 27.33
N VAL A 261 -15.93 15.84 27.28
CA VAL A 261 -16.14 15.08 26.04
C VAL A 261 -17.10 15.80 25.11
N GLU A 262 -16.68 16.06 23.87
CA GLU A 262 -17.57 16.51 22.79
C GLU A 262 -18.29 15.32 22.17
N TYR A 263 -17.55 14.25 21.86
CA TYR A 263 -18.12 12.99 21.41
C TYR A 263 -17.21 11.80 21.73
N ILE A 264 -17.85 10.63 21.83
CA ILE A 264 -17.24 9.30 21.71
C ILE A 264 -18.16 8.54 20.78
N GLU A 265 -17.64 8.18 19.60
CA GLU A 265 -18.42 7.56 18.54
C GLU A 265 -17.66 6.36 17.98
N LEU A 266 -18.43 5.32 17.62
CA LEU A 266 -17.93 4.15 16.91
C LEU A 266 -18.47 4.19 15.48
N VAL A 267 -17.56 4.15 14.51
CA VAL A 267 -17.90 4.22 13.08
C VAL A 267 -17.15 3.17 12.28
N GLU A 268 -17.63 2.86 11.09
CA GLU A 268 -16.86 2.06 10.12
C GLU A 268 -15.70 2.93 9.57
N PRO A 269 -14.44 2.46 9.59
CA PRO A 269 -13.27 3.29 9.30
C PRO A 269 -13.23 3.95 7.91
N THR A 270 -13.89 3.36 6.91
CA THR A 270 -13.83 3.82 5.52
C THR A 270 -14.97 4.78 5.16
N THR A 271 -16.18 4.44 5.54
CA THR A 271 -17.43 5.16 5.24
C THR A 271 -17.78 6.17 6.31
N LEU A 272 -17.23 6.02 7.52
CA LEU A 272 -17.52 6.83 8.71
C LEU A 272 -18.99 6.76 9.16
N MET A 273 -19.74 5.76 8.69
CA MET A 273 -21.09 5.50 9.16
C MET A 273 -21.05 4.90 10.57
N SER A 274 -21.98 5.29 11.44
CA SER A 274 -22.07 4.76 12.80
C SER A 274 -22.29 3.24 12.80
N LEU A 275 -21.63 2.54 13.73
CA LEU A 275 -21.78 1.11 13.93
C LEU A 275 -22.49 0.81 15.25
N GLU A 276 -23.52 -0.05 15.19
CA GLU A 276 -24.14 -0.63 16.39
C GLU A 276 -23.32 -1.83 16.91
N GLU A 277 -22.70 -2.58 16.02
CA GLU A 277 -21.87 -3.74 16.31
C GLU A 277 -20.70 -3.80 15.32
N ILE A 278 -19.54 -4.26 15.78
CA ILE A 278 -18.35 -4.44 14.94
C ILE A 278 -18.38 -5.87 14.37
N GLN A 279 -18.41 -6.00 13.04
CA GLN A 279 -18.30 -7.32 12.39
C GLN A 279 -16.86 -7.68 12.04
N GLU A 280 -16.15 -6.77 11.36
CA GLU A 280 -14.76 -6.98 10.93
C GLU A 280 -13.84 -5.91 11.53
N GLU A 281 -14.18 -4.64 11.29
CA GLU A 281 -13.45 -3.49 11.81
C GLU A 281 -14.36 -2.32 12.20
N GLY A 282 -13.91 -1.51 13.15
CA GLY A 282 -14.59 -0.32 13.65
C GLY A 282 -13.58 0.67 14.21
N MET A 283 -13.76 1.95 13.97
CA MET A 283 -12.96 3.02 14.55
C MET A 283 -13.73 3.64 15.72
N ILE A 284 -13.19 3.52 16.94
CA ILE A 284 -13.68 4.27 18.09
C ILE A 284 -12.87 5.55 18.24
N ALA A 285 -13.55 6.68 18.14
CA ALA A 285 -12.95 8.01 18.09
C ALA A 285 -13.49 8.92 19.19
N ILE A 286 -12.61 9.78 19.72
CA ILE A 286 -12.90 10.69 20.83
C ILE A 286 -12.47 12.09 20.45
N ALA A 287 -13.33 13.07 20.76
CA ALA A 287 -12.92 14.46 20.90
C ALA A 287 -13.31 14.97 22.29
N ALA A 288 -12.39 15.67 22.95
CA ALA A 288 -12.61 16.24 24.26
C ALA A 288 -11.84 17.55 24.44
N ARG A 289 -12.27 18.36 25.40
CA ARG A 289 -11.57 19.58 25.81
C ARG A 289 -10.98 19.43 27.20
N LEU A 290 -9.72 19.84 27.35
CA LEU A 290 -9.10 20.16 28.64
C LEU A 290 -8.77 21.65 28.63
N GLY A 291 -9.33 22.39 29.59
CA GLY A 291 -9.28 23.84 29.58
C GLY A 291 -9.85 24.40 28.27
N SER A 292 -9.06 25.18 27.55
CA SER A 292 -9.43 25.71 26.23
C SER A 292 -8.98 24.84 25.05
N THR A 293 -8.20 23.78 25.32
CA THR A 293 -7.55 22.97 24.27
C THR A 293 -8.43 21.79 23.87
N ARG A 294 -8.78 21.75 22.59
CA ARG A 294 -9.51 20.61 21.99
C ARG A 294 -8.52 19.54 21.51
N LEU A 295 -8.63 18.35 22.08
CA LEU A 295 -7.85 17.16 21.77
C LEU A 295 -8.72 16.13 21.04
N ILE A 296 -8.08 15.31 20.22
CA ILE A 296 -8.70 14.17 19.54
C ILE A 296 -7.79 12.96 19.66
N ASP A 297 -8.39 11.78 19.70
CA ASP A 297 -7.69 10.51 19.62
C ASP A 297 -8.63 9.43 19.05
N ASN A 298 -8.08 8.36 18.50
CA ASN A 298 -8.86 7.23 18.00
C ASN A 298 -8.03 5.94 18.00
N ILE A 299 -8.72 4.80 17.92
CA ILE A 299 -8.12 3.51 17.62
C ILE A 299 -9.02 2.72 16.67
N ILE A 300 -8.41 1.93 15.80
CA ILE A 300 -9.13 0.95 14.99
C ILE A 300 -9.20 -0.37 15.77
N LEU A 301 -10.42 -0.80 16.03
CA LEU A 301 -10.79 -2.11 16.54
C LEU A 301 -11.04 -3.02 15.35
N ARG A 302 -10.17 -3.99 15.12
CA ARG A 302 -10.40 -5.08 14.17
C ARG A 302 -9.99 -6.36 14.86
N ASP A 303 -10.55 -7.48 14.41
CA ASP A 303 -9.99 -8.79 14.70
C ASP A 303 -8.66 -8.95 13.96
N VAL A 304 -7.68 -8.18 14.43
CA VAL A 304 -6.29 -8.32 14.07
C VAL A 304 -5.77 -9.38 15.02
N SER A 305 -5.75 -10.64 14.57
CA SER A 305 -4.66 -11.52 14.99
C SER A 305 -3.39 -10.71 14.79
N ASP A 306 -2.71 -10.33 15.89
CA ASP A 306 -1.73 -9.24 15.93
C ASP A 306 -0.88 -9.22 14.64
N GLU A 307 -0.92 -8.12 13.88
CA GLU A 307 -0.21 -8.00 12.59
C GLU A 307 1.33 -8.02 12.74
N LEU A 308 1.83 -8.19 13.96
CA LEU A 308 3.21 -8.63 14.22
C LEU A 308 3.33 -10.04 14.82
N HIS A 309 2.29 -10.63 15.42
CA HIS A 309 2.28 -12.01 15.93
C HIS A 309 0.96 -12.73 15.55
N GLN A 310 1.02 -13.69 14.61
CA GLN A 310 0.00 -14.71 14.27
C GLN A 310 -0.95 -14.48 13.09
N ARG A 311 -0.54 -13.78 12.00
CA ARG A 311 -0.96 -14.29 10.68
C ARG A 311 -0.17 -15.57 10.41
N GLN A 312 -0.79 -16.62 9.87
CA GLN A 312 -0.02 -17.80 9.47
C GLN A 312 1.06 -17.37 8.46
N PRO A 313 2.29 -17.90 8.52
CA PRO A 313 3.38 -17.38 7.71
C PRO A 313 3.11 -17.52 6.21
N ILE A 314 3.64 -16.58 5.42
CA ILE A 314 3.70 -16.67 3.97
C ILE A 314 5.03 -17.28 3.56
N ILE A 315 4.97 -18.24 2.65
CA ILE A 315 6.13 -18.79 1.95
C ILE A 315 6.13 -18.25 0.51
N ALA A 316 7.10 -17.41 0.20
CA ALA A 316 7.35 -16.92 -1.15
C ALA A 316 8.38 -17.83 -1.85
N ILE A 317 8.03 -18.39 -3.01
CA ILE A 317 8.90 -19.28 -3.78
C ILE A 317 9.16 -18.67 -5.17
N ASP A 318 10.37 -18.15 -5.35
CA ASP A 318 10.87 -17.58 -6.60
C ASP A 318 11.83 -18.51 -7.33
N GLY A 319 12.13 -18.19 -8.58
CA GLY A 319 13.11 -18.93 -9.39
C GLY A 319 12.78 -18.94 -10.89
N PRO A 320 13.72 -19.36 -11.75
CA PRO A 320 13.52 -19.39 -13.19
C PRO A 320 12.49 -20.44 -13.62
N ALA A 321 12.01 -20.32 -14.86
CA ALA A 321 11.11 -21.31 -15.45
C ALA A 321 11.81 -22.69 -15.50
N GLY A 322 11.10 -23.77 -15.16
CA GLY A 322 11.65 -25.13 -15.14
C GLY A 322 12.37 -25.54 -13.84
N ALA A 323 12.54 -24.63 -12.87
CA ALA A 323 13.18 -24.94 -11.58
C ALA A 323 12.33 -25.83 -10.63
N GLY A 324 11.10 -26.23 -11.04
CA GLY A 324 10.22 -27.10 -10.24
C GLY A 324 9.29 -26.38 -9.26
N LYS A 325 9.25 -25.03 -9.27
CA LYS A 325 8.47 -24.19 -8.36
C LYS A 325 7.03 -24.65 -8.12
N SER A 326 6.21 -24.72 -9.17
CA SER A 326 4.78 -25.00 -9.03
C SER A 326 4.50 -26.36 -8.39
N THR A 327 5.34 -27.36 -8.64
CA THR A 327 5.20 -28.70 -8.05
C THR A 327 5.63 -28.69 -6.58
N VAL A 328 6.79 -28.10 -6.28
CA VAL A 328 7.32 -27.98 -4.91
C VAL A 328 6.38 -27.13 -4.05
N ALA A 329 5.98 -25.95 -4.51
CA ALA A 329 5.08 -25.04 -3.80
C ALA A 329 3.76 -25.71 -3.40
N ARG A 330 3.19 -26.52 -4.29
CA ARG A 330 1.97 -27.27 -4.00
C ARG A 330 2.18 -28.34 -2.93
N GLN A 331 3.28 -29.09 -3.00
CA GLN A 331 3.58 -30.10 -1.98
C GLN A 331 3.84 -29.47 -0.62
N VAL A 332 4.57 -28.34 -0.57
CA VAL A 332 4.79 -27.55 0.65
C VAL A 332 3.45 -27.05 1.21
N ALA A 333 2.60 -26.45 0.37
CA ALA A 333 1.28 -25.96 0.78
C ALA A 333 0.41 -27.08 1.37
N THR A 334 0.37 -28.24 0.69
CA THR A 334 -0.39 -29.41 1.13
C THR A 334 0.15 -29.96 2.45
N ALA A 335 1.47 -30.10 2.58
CA ALA A 335 2.11 -30.65 3.77
C ALA A 335 1.95 -29.75 5.01
N LEU A 336 1.90 -28.43 4.81
CA LEU A 336 1.76 -27.44 5.89
C LEU A 336 0.32 -26.99 6.13
N GLY A 337 -0.65 -27.46 5.33
CA GLY A 337 -2.04 -27.01 5.42
C GLY A 337 -2.25 -25.54 5.02
N LEU A 338 -1.38 -25.00 4.17
CA LEU A 338 -1.42 -23.62 3.69
C LEU A 338 -2.13 -23.54 2.34
N VAL A 339 -2.66 -22.35 2.01
CA VAL A 339 -3.27 -22.06 0.71
C VAL A 339 -2.18 -21.97 -0.36
N TYR A 340 -2.38 -22.64 -1.50
CA TYR A 340 -1.48 -22.54 -2.64
C TYR A 340 -1.94 -21.46 -3.63
N LEU A 341 -1.08 -20.47 -3.90
CA LEU A 341 -1.33 -19.40 -4.86
C LEU A 341 -0.46 -19.57 -6.11
N ASP A 342 -1.08 -20.03 -7.21
CA ASP A 342 -0.49 -20.08 -8.55
C ASP A 342 -0.58 -18.69 -9.20
N THR A 343 0.40 -17.82 -8.93
CA THR A 343 0.42 -16.48 -9.54
C THR A 343 0.56 -16.55 -11.06
N GLY A 344 1.25 -17.58 -11.57
CA GLY A 344 1.40 -17.82 -13.00
C GLY A 344 0.05 -18.03 -13.70
N ALA A 345 -0.91 -18.69 -13.04
CA ALA A 345 -2.26 -18.86 -13.56
C ALA A 345 -3.01 -17.54 -13.68
N MET A 346 -2.81 -16.59 -12.75
CA MET A 346 -3.42 -15.27 -12.83
C MET A 346 -2.94 -14.50 -14.07
N TYR A 347 -1.62 -14.50 -14.32
CA TYR A 347 -1.07 -13.88 -15.54
C TYR A 347 -1.58 -14.55 -16.83
N ARG A 348 -1.71 -15.89 -16.83
CA ARG A 348 -2.27 -16.61 -17.98
C ARG A 348 -3.77 -16.33 -18.15
N ALA A 349 -4.53 -16.16 -17.07
CA ALA A 349 -5.94 -15.78 -17.12
C ALA A 349 -6.14 -14.39 -17.75
N VAL A 350 -5.34 -13.39 -17.34
CA VAL A 350 -5.35 -12.07 -18.00
C VAL A 350 -4.92 -12.19 -19.47
N THR A 351 -3.90 -12.99 -19.78
CA THR A 351 -3.47 -13.21 -21.16
C THR A 351 -4.60 -13.80 -22.00
N TRP A 352 -5.33 -14.79 -21.46
CA TRP A 352 -6.50 -15.35 -22.12
C TRP A 352 -7.58 -14.28 -22.35
N LEU A 353 -7.88 -13.45 -21.36
CA LEU A 353 -8.86 -12.36 -21.48
C LEU A 353 -8.48 -11.35 -22.58
N VAL A 354 -7.19 -11.01 -22.66
CA VAL A 354 -6.64 -10.12 -23.70
C VAL A 354 -6.82 -10.72 -25.10
N LEU A 355 -6.57 -12.02 -25.25
CA LEU A 355 -6.79 -12.73 -26.52
C LEU A 355 -8.27 -12.79 -26.90
N GLN A 356 -9.16 -13.04 -25.93
CA GLN A 356 -10.62 -13.03 -26.16
C GLN A 356 -11.14 -11.65 -26.55
N ALA A 357 -10.51 -10.57 -26.07
CA ALA A 357 -10.82 -9.21 -26.47
C ALA A 357 -10.31 -8.85 -27.88
N GLY A 358 -9.61 -9.77 -28.57
CA GLY A 358 -9.10 -9.55 -29.92
C GLY A 358 -7.93 -8.56 -29.99
N ILE A 359 -7.25 -8.32 -28.86
CA ILE A 359 -6.09 -7.41 -28.83
C ILE A 359 -4.88 -8.12 -29.44
N VAL A 360 -4.35 -7.56 -30.52
CA VAL A 360 -3.24 -8.14 -31.27
C VAL A 360 -1.94 -8.03 -30.47
N ILE A 361 -1.23 -9.15 -30.32
CA ILE A 361 0.09 -9.23 -29.70
C ILE A 361 1.07 -9.73 -30.78
N ASP A 362 1.72 -8.79 -31.44
CA ASP A 362 2.68 -9.07 -32.51
C ASP A 362 4.05 -9.42 -31.90
N ASP A 363 4.69 -10.48 -32.41
CA ASP A 363 5.99 -10.93 -31.90
C ASP A 363 7.17 -10.06 -32.43
N GLU A 364 7.00 -9.39 -33.56
CA GLU A 364 7.99 -8.48 -34.16
C GLU A 364 7.75 -7.02 -33.75
N GLN A 365 6.49 -6.57 -33.81
CA GLN A 365 6.11 -5.17 -33.55
C GLN A 365 5.71 -4.91 -32.10
N GLY A 366 5.53 -5.98 -31.30
CA GLY A 366 5.06 -5.89 -29.93
C GLY A 366 3.58 -5.49 -29.83
N ILE A 367 3.21 -4.91 -28.69
CA ILE A 367 1.84 -4.47 -28.42
C ILE A 367 1.74 -2.97 -28.73
N SER A 368 0.78 -2.59 -29.59
CA SER A 368 0.48 -1.20 -29.92
C SER A 368 0.13 -0.37 -28.68
N GLU A 369 0.28 0.95 -28.75
CA GLU A 369 -0.05 1.83 -27.63
C GLU A 369 -1.53 1.71 -27.21
N SER A 370 -2.46 1.71 -28.18
CA SER A 370 -3.88 1.48 -27.92
C SER A 370 -4.15 0.10 -27.33
N GLY A 371 -3.42 -0.93 -27.76
CA GLY A 371 -3.47 -2.27 -27.18
C GLY A 371 -3.01 -2.30 -25.73
N ARG A 372 -1.90 -1.60 -25.39
CA ARG A 372 -1.41 -1.51 -24.00
C ARG A 372 -2.41 -0.82 -23.08
N LEU A 373 -3.07 0.24 -23.54
CA LEU A 373 -4.14 0.92 -22.79
C LEU A 373 -5.34 -0.01 -22.57
N ALA A 374 -5.80 -0.72 -23.61
CA ALA A 374 -6.90 -1.68 -23.49
C ALA A 374 -6.54 -2.84 -22.54
N ILE A 375 -5.31 -3.35 -22.59
CA ILE A 375 -4.83 -4.40 -21.68
C ILE A 375 -4.78 -3.88 -20.23
N ALA A 376 -4.33 -2.64 -20.00
CA ALA A 376 -4.33 -2.03 -18.68
C ALA A 376 -5.74 -1.96 -18.09
N GLU A 377 -6.72 -1.58 -18.90
CA GLU A 377 -8.13 -1.53 -18.50
C GLU A 377 -8.67 -2.92 -18.15
N LEU A 378 -8.46 -3.90 -19.01
CA LEU A 378 -8.89 -5.28 -18.78
C LEU A 378 -8.27 -5.86 -17.50
N ALA A 379 -6.97 -5.61 -17.27
CA ALA A 379 -6.28 -6.10 -16.07
C ALA A 379 -6.84 -5.47 -14.79
N ASN A 380 -7.15 -4.17 -14.81
CA ASN A 380 -7.70 -3.46 -13.65
C ASN A 380 -9.17 -3.82 -13.34
N GLN A 381 -9.96 -4.14 -14.37
CA GLN A 381 -11.38 -4.48 -14.20
C GLN A 381 -11.62 -5.96 -13.94
N CYS A 382 -10.66 -6.84 -14.25
CA CYS A 382 -10.87 -8.28 -14.12
C CYS A 382 -10.88 -8.74 -12.67
N THR A 383 -11.75 -9.69 -12.36
CA THR A 383 -11.75 -10.43 -11.08
C THR A 383 -11.27 -11.85 -11.34
N ILE A 384 -10.23 -12.30 -10.63
CA ILE A 384 -9.69 -13.65 -10.75
C ILE A 384 -9.97 -14.43 -9.47
N GLU A 385 -10.66 -15.56 -9.61
CA GLU A 385 -10.94 -16.49 -8.54
C GLU A 385 -10.10 -17.76 -8.71
N LEU A 386 -9.46 -18.19 -7.64
CA LEU A 386 -8.65 -19.40 -7.59
C LEU A 386 -9.26 -20.34 -6.54
N THR A 387 -9.76 -21.50 -6.97
CA THR A 387 -10.34 -22.51 -6.07
C THR A 387 -9.50 -23.77 -6.11
N PRO A 388 -9.08 -24.35 -4.97
CA PRO A 388 -8.37 -25.62 -4.95
C PRO A 388 -9.16 -26.73 -5.65
N SER A 389 -8.47 -27.58 -6.40
CA SER A 389 -9.06 -28.70 -7.16
C SER A 389 -8.33 -30.00 -6.82
N GLN A 390 -9.09 -31.10 -6.76
CA GLN A 390 -8.55 -32.44 -6.51
C GLN A 390 -7.86 -33.05 -7.75
N SER A 391 -7.91 -32.39 -8.91
CA SER A 391 -7.27 -32.88 -10.14
C SER A 391 -5.75 -32.70 -10.10
N LEU A 392 -5.02 -33.80 -10.30
CA LEU A 392 -3.55 -33.79 -10.41
C LEU A 392 -3.03 -32.93 -11.59
N GLN A 393 -3.79 -32.85 -12.68
CA GLN A 393 -3.46 -32.08 -13.88
C GLN A 393 -3.87 -30.60 -13.78
N SER A 394 -4.83 -30.27 -12.90
CA SER A 394 -5.35 -28.92 -12.70
C SER A 394 -5.63 -28.69 -11.22
N PRO A 395 -4.58 -28.39 -10.43
CA PRO A 395 -4.65 -28.31 -8.96
C PRO A 395 -5.47 -27.12 -8.44
N VAL A 396 -5.72 -26.15 -9.31
CA VAL A 396 -6.46 -24.93 -9.03
C VAL A 396 -7.40 -24.71 -10.20
N GLN A 397 -8.68 -24.61 -9.90
CA GLN A 397 -9.69 -24.09 -10.80
C GLN A 397 -9.54 -22.57 -10.85
N VAL A 398 -9.48 -22.02 -12.05
CA VAL A 398 -9.24 -20.60 -12.30
C VAL A 398 -10.46 -20.04 -13.01
N LYS A 399 -11.12 -19.06 -12.39
CA LYS A 399 -12.14 -18.27 -13.06
C LYS A 399 -11.67 -16.85 -13.25
N ILE A 400 -12.00 -16.26 -14.39
CA ILE A 400 -11.82 -14.83 -14.65
C ILE A 400 -13.17 -14.24 -15.06
N ASN A 401 -13.61 -13.20 -14.36
CA ASN A 401 -14.94 -12.60 -14.51
C ASN A 401 -16.07 -13.66 -14.47
N GLY A 402 -15.96 -14.61 -13.53
CA GLY A 402 -16.91 -15.73 -13.37
C GLY A 402 -16.78 -16.87 -14.40
N THR A 403 -15.98 -16.70 -15.46
CA THR A 403 -15.78 -17.73 -16.50
C THR A 403 -14.68 -18.69 -16.12
N ASP A 404 -14.94 -20.00 -16.10
CA ASP A 404 -13.91 -21.01 -15.88
C ASP A 404 -12.97 -21.10 -17.07
N VAL A 405 -11.71 -20.76 -16.84
CA VAL A 405 -10.65 -20.73 -17.85
C VAL A 405 -9.55 -21.75 -17.54
N THR A 406 -9.79 -22.67 -16.61
CA THR A 406 -8.80 -23.62 -16.09
C THR A 406 -8.06 -24.33 -17.22
N GLN A 407 -8.75 -24.91 -18.20
CA GLN A 407 -8.07 -25.56 -19.33
C GLN A 407 -7.55 -24.56 -20.36
N ALA A 408 -8.32 -23.50 -20.63
CA ALA A 408 -8.01 -22.53 -21.67
C ALA A 408 -6.70 -21.78 -21.42
N ILE A 409 -6.36 -21.48 -20.15
CA ILE A 409 -5.11 -20.78 -19.82
C ILE A 409 -3.85 -21.63 -20.04
N ARG A 410 -3.99 -22.94 -20.31
CA ARG A 410 -2.88 -23.87 -20.50
C ARG A 410 -2.60 -24.17 -21.97
N THR A 411 -3.35 -23.55 -22.89
CA THR A 411 -3.11 -23.70 -24.33
C THR A 411 -1.76 -23.12 -24.73
N VAL A 412 -1.23 -23.61 -25.87
CA VAL A 412 0.02 -23.11 -26.45
C VAL A 412 -0.08 -21.62 -26.77
N GLU A 413 -1.24 -21.19 -27.27
CA GLU A 413 -1.53 -19.79 -27.61
C GLU A 413 -1.41 -18.85 -26.40
N VAL A 414 -2.02 -19.19 -25.27
CA VAL A 414 -1.90 -18.38 -24.04
C VAL A 414 -0.47 -18.43 -23.50
N THR A 415 0.13 -19.62 -23.51
CA THR A 415 1.46 -19.84 -22.92
C THR A 415 2.57 -19.12 -23.69
N SER A 416 2.43 -18.94 -25.01
CA SER A 416 3.40 -18.20 -25.82
C SER A 416 3.32 -16.69 -25.58
N LYS A 417 2.12 -16.14 -25.31
CA LYS A 417 1.89 -14.70 -25.17
C LYS A 417 2.00 -14.17 -23.74
N VAL A 418 1.90 -15.02 -22.71
CA VAL A 418 1.91 -14.60 -21.29
C VAL A 418 3.15 -13.81 -20.89
N SER A 419 4.30 -14.11 -21.51
CA SER A 419 5.56 -13.45 -21.19
C SER A 419 5.52 -11.95 -21.51
N ALA A 420 4.95 -11.60 -22.68
CA ALA A 420 4.80 -10.24 -23.16
C ALA A 420 3.77 -9.47 -22.32
N ILE A 421 2.63 -10.09 -22.03
CA ILE A 421 1.58 -9.49 -21.20
C ILE A 421 2.06 -9.25 -19.77
N ALA A 422 2.73 -10.22 -19.16
CA ALA A 422 3.30 -10.08 -17.82
C ALA A 422 4.51 -9.12 -17.74
N ALA A 423 5.02 -8.62 -18.87
CA ALA A 423 6.05 -7.58 -18.89
C ALA A 423 5.48 -6.16 -18.78
N LEU A 424 4.17 -5.97 -19.00
CA LEU A 424 3.53 -4.67 -18.89
C LEU A 424 3.37 -4.27 -17.41
N SER A 425 3.81 -3.05 -17.06
CA SER A 425 3.72 -2.51 -15.69
C SER A 425 2.27 -2.46 -15.19
N SER A 426 1.33 -2.01 -16.02
CA SER A 426 -0.09 -1.93 -15.68
C SER A 426 -0.69 -3.28 -15.29
N VAL A 427 -0.35 -4.35 -16.01
CA VAL A 427 -0.79 -5.71 -15.69
C VAL A 427 -0.18 -6.19 -14.38
N ARG A 428 1.11 -5.90 -14.17
CA ARG A 428 1.81 -6.24 -12.93
C ARG A 428 1.18 -5.53 -11.73
N GLU A 429 0.99 -4.23 -11.80
CA GLU A 429 0.39 -3.43 -10.73
C GLU A 429 -1.01 -3.94 -10.36
N ALA A 430 -1.85 -4.20 -11.36
CA ALA A 430 -3.19 -4.74 -11.15
C ALA A 430 -3.16 -6.13 -10.47
N LEU A 431 -2.33 -7.05 -10.95
CA LEU A 431 -2.27 -8.41 -10.44
C LEU A 431 -1.55 -8.52 -9.10
N VAL A 432 -0.52 -7.72 -8.84
CA VAL A 432 0.16 -7.67 -7.53
C VAL A 432 -0.82 -7.23 -6.45
N LYS A 433 -1.67 -6.24 -6.72
CA LYS A 433 -2.72 -5.81 -5.78
C LYS A 433 -3.67 -6.95 -5.44
N GLN A 434 -4.14 -7.71 -6.45
CA GLN A 434 -4.98 -8.89 -6.21
C GLN A 434 -4.22 -9.97 -5.44
N GLN A 435 -2.97 -10.28 -5.80
CA GLN A 435 -2.13 -11.26 -5.10
C GLN A 435 -1.93 -10.88 -3.63
N GLN A 436 -1.64 -9.60 -3.34
CA GLN A 436 -1.44 -9.11 -1.99
C GLN A 436 -2.70 -9.24 -1.12
N GLN A 437 -3.90 -9.08 -1.70
CA GLN A 437 -5.15 -9.34 -1.00
C GLN A 437 -5.25 -10.79 -0.51
N TRP A 438 -4.79 -11.77 -1.29
CA TRP A 438 -4.72 -13.17 -0.85
C TRP A 438 -3.75 -13.37 0.33
N GLY A 439 -2.70 -12.56 0.43
CA GLY A 439 -1.73 -12.63 1.52
C GLY A 439 -2.15 -11.91 2.81
N GLN A 440 -3.21 -11.10 2.81
CA GLN A 440 -3.62 -10.31 3.99
C GLN A 440 -3.93 -11.20 5.21
N ARG A 441 -4.54 -12.38 4.98
CA ARG A 441 -4.85 -13.34 6.05
C ARG A 441 -3.67 -14.23 6.45
N GLY A 442 -2.55 -14.17 5.71
CA GLY A 442 -1.45 -15.11 5.82
C GLY A 442 -1.84 -16.52 5.38
N GLY A 443 -1.04 -17.52 5.76
CA GLY A 443 -1.35 -18.93 5.54
C GLY A 443 -1.20 -19.36 4.09
N LEU A 444 -0.19 -18.86 3.39
CA LEU A 444 -0.09 -18.90 1.93
C LEU A 444 1.29 -19.38 1.47
N VAL A 445 1.31 -20.24 0.45
CA VAL A 445 2.49 -20.52 -0.36
C VAL A 445 2.25 -19.94 -1.75
N ALA A 446 3.00 -18.90 -2.09
CA ALA A 446 2.90 -18.23 -3.38
C ALA A 446 4.15 -18.51 -4.22
N GLU A 447 3.96 -18.84 -5.49
CA GLU A 447 5.07 -19.12 -6.42
C GLU A 447 5.05 -18.20 -7.64
N GLY A 448 6.23 -17.80 -8.09
CA GLY A 448 6.39 -16.89 -9.23
C GLY A 448 7.85 -16.55 -9.53
N ARG A 449 8.07 -15.36 -10.11
CA ARG A 449 9.42 -14.84 -10.42
C ARG A 449 9.90 -13.78 -9.44
N ASP A 450 8.96 -13.05 -8.84
CA ASP A 450 9.15 -11.82 -8.09
C ASP A 450 8.30 -11.77 -6.81
N ILE A 451 7.94 -12.93 -6.27
CA ILE A 451 7.10 -13.07 -5.09
C ILE A 451 7.78 -12.48 -3.86
N GLY A 452 8.98 -12.93 -3.51
CA GLY A 452 9.70 -12.47 -2.32
C GLY A 452 10.34 -11.09 -2.45
N THR A 453 10.42 -10.55 -3.68
CA THR A 453 10.99 -9.21 -3.94
C THR A 453 9.92 -8.13 -4.10
N HIS A 454 8.79 -8.42 -4.74
CA HIS A 454 7.80 -7.41 -5.11
C HIS A 454 6.39 -7.73 -4.58
N VAL A 455 5.95 -8.99 -4.62
CA VAL A 455 4.57 -9.32 -4.21
C VAL A 455 4.44 -9.36 -2.68
N PHE A 456 5.29 -10.14 -2.02
CA PHE A 456 5.36 -10.35 -0.58
C PHE A 456 6.78 -10.10 -0.06
N PRO A 457 7.28 -8.85 -0.09
CA PRO A 457 8.61 -8.50 0.43
C PRO A 457 8.75 -8.70 1.94
N HIS A 458 7.65 -8.95 2.66
CA HIS A 458 7.64 -9.25 4.09
C HIS A 458 7.17 -10.69 4.38
N ALA A 459 7.26 -11.61 3.41
CA ALA A 459 7.05 -13.02 3.67
C ALA A 459 8.07 -13.55 4.69
N GLU A 460 7.61 -14.34 5.66
CA GLU A 460 8.42 -14.91 6.73
C GLU A 460 9.45 -15.91 6.20
N VAL A 461 9.11 -16.62 5.12
CA VAL A 461 10.01 -17.53 4.43
C VAL A 461 10.06 -17.16 2.96
N LYS A 462 11.26 -16.86 2.46
CA LYS A 462 11.52 -16.62 1.05
C LYS A 462 12.50 -17.65 0.55
N ILE A 463 12.11 -18.37 -0.49
CA ILE A 463 12.90 -19.41 -1.14
C ILE A 463 13.17 -18.97 -2.57
N PHE A 464 14.43 -19.08 -2.99
CA PHE A 464 14.80 -18.95 -4.40
C PHE A 464 15.26 -20.32 -4.91
N LEU A 465 14.41 -20.99 -5.69
CA LEU A 465 14.76 -22.24 -6.34
C LEU A 465 15.65 -21.94 -7.54
N ASN A 466 16.85 -22.52 -7.54
CA ASN A 466 17.77 -22.43 -8.66
C ASN A 466 17.96 -23.81 -9.31
N ALA A 467 18.25 -23.82 -10.60
CA ALA A 467 18.56 -25.03 -11.35
C ALA A 467 19.41 -24.67 -12.57
N SER A 468 20.42 -25.48 -12.87
CA SER A 468 21.22 -25.24 -14.07
C SER A 468 20.36 -25.26 -15.32
N VAL A 469 20.76 -24.49 -16.32
CA VAL A 469 20.10 -24.47 -17.63
C VAL A 469 20.02 -25.89 -18.21
N SER A 470 21.10 -26.65 -18.09
CA SER A 470 21.18 -28.05 -18.55
C SER A 470 20.19 -28.97 -17.84
N GLU A 471 20.07 -28.89 -16.51
CA GLU A 471 19.10 -29.70 -15.78
C GLU A 471 17.66 -29.34 -16.16
N ARG A 472 17.37 -28.05 -16.34
CA ARG A 472 16.03 -27.59 -16.78
C ARG A 472 15.72 -28.00 -18.21
N ALA A 473 16.71 -27.96 -19.11
CA ALA A 473 16.58 -28.45 -20.48
C ALA A 473 16.29 -29.95 -20.49
N ARG A 474 17.02 -30.73 -19.67
CA ARG A 474 16.78 -32.18 -19.51
C ARG A 474 15.37 -32.49 -19.02
N ARG A 475 14.90 -31.81 -17.96
CA ARG A 475 13.53 -31.95 -17.44
C ARG A 475 12.49 -31.62 -18.51
N ARG A 476 12.70 -30.55 -19.27
CA ARG A 476 11.80 -30.13 -20.34
C ARG A 476 11.72 -31.13 -21.47
N GLN A 477 12.86 -31.71 -21.87
CA GLN A 477 12.91 -32.76 -22.88
C GLN A 477 12.15 -34.01 -22.43
N GLN A 478 12.29 -34.41 -21.16
CA GLN A 478 11.54 -35.53 -20.59
C GLN A 478 10.02 -35.25 -20.57
N ASP A 479 9.61 -34.02 -20.27
CA ASP A 479 8.20 -33.63 -20.31
C ASP A 479 7.62 -33.73 -21.73
N PHE A 480 8.37 -33.30 -22.75
CA PHE A 480 7.97 -33.45 -24.15
C PHE A 480 7.82 -34.91 -24.56
N GLN A 481 8.75 -35.77 -24.15
CA GLN A 481 8.65 -37.21 -24.39
C GLN A 481 7.41 -37.82 -23.74
N LYS A 482 7.10 -37.45 -22.50
CA LYS A 482 5.89 -37.92 -21.79
C LYS A 482 4.59 -37.43 -22.44
N GLN A 483 4.61 -36.27 -23.08
CA GLN A 483 3.46 -35.68 -23.76
C GLN A 483 3.33 -36.11 -25.24
N GLY A 484 4.23 -36.97 -25.73
CA GLY A 484 4.25 -37.40 -27.14
C GLY A 484 4.60 -36.29 -28.12
N GLN A 485 5.25 -35.22 -27.65
CA GLN A 485 5.71 -34.11 -28.48
C GLN A 485 7.04 -34.45 -29.19
N PRO A 486 7.39 -33.76 -30.29
CA PRO A 486 8.65 -33.99 -31.00
C PRO A 486 9.85 -33.80 -30.06
N ILE A 487 10.85 -34.68 -30.17
CA ILE A 487 12.08 -34.57 -29.41
C ILE A 487 12.85 -33.36 -29.94
N ILE A 488 12.92 -32.30 -29.12
CA ILE A 488 13.77 -31.15 -29.39
C ILE A 488 15.19 -31.48 -28.92
N ASP A 489 16.18 -31.05 -29.70
CA ASP A 489 17.59 -31.15 -29.34
C ASP A 489 17.88 -30.46 -28.00
N LEU A 490 18.74 -31.09 -27.18
CA LEU A 490 19.02 -30.61 -25.83
C LEU A 490 19.77 -29.28 -25.85
N GLN A 491 20.69 -29.10 -26.80
CA GLN A 491 21.46 -27.86 -26.93
C GLN A 491 20.57 -26.69 -27.34
N GLN A 492 19.60 -26.92 -28.24
CA GLN A 492 18.60 -25.90 -28.58
C GLN A 492 17.76 -25.51 -27.37
N LEU A 493 17.30 -26.49 -26.58
CA LEU A 493 16.54 -26.22 -25.35
C LEU A 493 17.33 -25.41 -24.33
N GLU A 494 18.63 -25.70 -24.17
CA GLU A 494 19.51 -24.93 -23.29
C GLU A 494 19.62 -23.46 -23.76
N GLN A 495 19.79 -23.23 -25.06
CA GLN A 495 19.86 -21.88 -25.63
C GLN A 495 18.54 -21.11 -25.42
N ASP A 496 17.40 -21.74 -25.68
CA ASP A 496 16.08 -21.12 -25.52
C ASP A 496 15.81 -20.76 -24.06
N ILE A 497 16.18 -21.65 -23.13
CA ILE A 497 16.04 -21.42 -21.68
C ILE A 497 16.97 -20.30 -21.23
N ALA A 498 18.23 -20.29 -21.66
CA ALA A 498 19.19 -19.24 -21.31
C ALA A 498 18.76 -17.86 -21.85
N ALA A 499 18.27 -17.80 -23.08
CA ALA A 499 17.75 -16.56 -23.68
C ALA A 499 16.52 -16.06 -22.91
N ARG A 500 15.65 -16.96 -22.46
CA ARG A 500 14.50 -16.61 -21.63
C ARG A 500 14.91 -16.09 -20.26
N ASP A 501 15.84 -16.74 -19.58
CA ASP A 501 16.31 -16.30 -18.27
C ASP A 501 16.97 -14.92 -18.36
N TRP A 502 17.77 -14.68 -19.41
CA TRP A 502 18.33 -13.36 -19.66
C TRP A 502 17.24 -12.31 -19.82
N LYS A 503 16.19 -12.57 -20.62
CA LYS A 503 15.06 -11.66 -20.76
C LYS A 503 14.34 -11.44 -19.44
N ASP A 504 14.11 -12.49 -18.64
CA ASP A 504 13.38 -12.41 -17.37
C ASP A 504 14.16 -11.66 -16.28
N SER A 505 15.49 -11.81 -16.23
CA SER A 505 16.36 -11.09 -15.27
C SER A 505 16.67 -9.66 -15.69
N ASN A 506 16.57 -9.32 -16.97
CA ASN A 506 16.82 -7.96 -17.50
C ASN A 506 15.55 -7.18 -17.84
N ARG A 507 14.37 -7.60 -17.34
CA ARG A 507 13.14 -6.82 -17.50
C ARG A 507 13.24 -5.48 -16.76
N THR A 508 12.67 -4.44 -17.34
CA THR A 508 12.55 -3.12 -16.71
C THR A 508 11.67 -3.16 -15.44
N VAL A 509 10.64 -4.00 -15.43
CA VAL A 509 9.69 -4.14 -14.31
C VAL A 509 9.77 -5.53 -13.72
N SER A 510 9.94 -5.58 -12.39
CA SER A 510 10.05 -6.80 -11.57
C SER A 510 10.94 -7.90 -12.17
N PRO A 511 12.24 -7.63 -12.35
CA PRO A 511 13.17 -8.61 -12.89
C PRO A 511 13.27 -9.84 -11.98
N LEU A 512 13.50 -11.02 -12.58
CA LEU A 512 13.81 -12.22 -11.83
C LEU A 512 15.14 -12.04 -11.09
N ARG A 513 15.04 -11.81 -9.77
CA ARG A 513 16.18 -11.63 -8.85
C ARG A 513 15.87 -12.31 -7.53
N LYS A 514 16.91 -12.85 -6.90
CA LYS A 514 16.82 -13.38 -5.53
C LYS A 514 16.62 -12.22 -4.55
N ALA A 515 15.64 -12.32 -3.65
CA ALA A 515 15.51 -11.37 -2.55
C ALA A 515 16.70 -11.48 -1.60
N GLU A 516 17.09 -10.39 -0.96
CA GLU A 516 18.30 -10.31 -0.12
C GLU A 516 18.29 -11.36 1.01
N ASP A 517 17.12 -11.59 1.60
CA ASP A 517 16.87 -12.53 2.69
C ASP A 517 16.33 -13.89 2.22
N ALA A 518 16.31 -14.16 0.90
CA ALA A 518 15.84 -15.44 0.37
C ALA A 518 16.89 -16.55 0.50
N ILE A 519 16.43 -17.71 0.94
CA ILE A 519 17.21 -18.95 1.01
C ILE A 519 17.27 -19.54 -0.39
N GLU A 520 18.48 -19.71 -0.92
CA GLU A 520 18.68 -20.32 -2.23
C GLU A 520 18.77 -21.85 -2.12
N ILE A 521 17.97 -22.56 -2.92
CA ILE A 521 18.00 -24.02 -3.00
C ILE A 521 18.28 -24.43 -4.45
N THR A 522 19.48 -24.97 -4.69
CA THR A 522 19.81 -25.61 -5.97
C THR A 522 19.12 -26.96 -6.07
N THR A 523 18.29 -27.12 -7.10
CA THR A 523 17.46 -28.33 -7.31
C THR A 523 18.12 -29.38 -8.21
N ASP A 524 19.33 -29.13 -8.71
CA ASP A 524 20.08 -30.07 -9.54
C ASP A 524 20.36 -31.36 -8.77
N GLY A 525 19.98 -32.50 -9.36
CA GLY A 525 20.15 -33.82 -8.74
C GLY A 525 19.28 -34.09 -7.52
N LEU A 526 18.42 -33.16 -7.09
CA LEU A 526 17.47 -33.37 -5.99
C LEU A 526 16.11 -33.81 -6.53
N THR A 527 15.48 -34.72 -5.81
CA THR A 527 14.07 -35.06 -6.00
C THR A 527 13.16 -33.94 -5.48
N ILE A 528 11.94 -33.87 -6.01
CA ILE A 528 10.92 -32.90 -5.56
C ILE A 528 10.63 -33.06 -4.06
N SER A 529 10.65 -34.29 -3.55
CA SER A 529 10.42 -34.58 -2.13
C SER A 529 11.54 -34.02 -1.26
N GLU A 530 12.81 -34.16 -1.67
CA GLU A 530 13.95 -33.60 -0.92
C GLU A 530 13.89 -32.07 -0.88
N VAL A 531 13.58 -31.43 -2.01
CA VAL A 531 13.42 -29.96 -2.06
C VAL A 531 12.27 -29.51 -1.16
N THR A 532 11.14 -30.22 -1.20
CA THR A 532 9.97 -29.94 -0.35
C THR A 532 10.31 -30.03 1.13
N GLN A 533 11.01 -31.09 1.56
CA GLN A 533 11.43 -31.26 2.94
C GLN A 533 12.38 -30.16 3.41
N LYS A 534 13.31 -29.70 2.55
CA LYS A 534 14.19 -28.56 2.87
C LYS A 534 13.40 -27.28 3.15
N ILE A 535 12.38 -26.98 2.33
CA ILE A 535 11.54 -25.80 2.53
C ILE A 535 10.71 -25.90 3.82
N ILE A 536 10.13 -27.08 4.08
CA ILE A 536 9.37 -27.34 5.32
C ILE A 536 10.26 -27.17 6.55
N HIS A 537 11.50 -27.67 6.49
CA HIS A 537 12.46 -27.51 7.57
C HIS A 537 12.77 -26.02 7.86
N HIS A 538 13.09 -25.24 6.83
CA HIS A 538 13.32 -23.79 7.00
C HIS A 538 12.09 -23.04 7.51
N TYR A 539 10.90 -23.46 7.10
CA TYR A 539 9.66 -22.91 7.63
C TYR A 539 9.49 -23.19 9.13
N GLN A 540 9.76 -24.42 9.57
CA GLN A 540 9.70 -24.79 10.99
C GLN A 540 10.77 -24.08 11.82
N GLU A 541 12.00 -23.96 11.31
CA GLU A 541 13.07 -23.20 11.96
C GLU A 541 12.68 -21.74 12.15
N ARG A 542 12.14 -21.10 11.11
CA ARG A 542 11.69 -19.71 11.20
C ARG A 542 10.52 -19.54 12.17
N LEU A 543 9.57 -20.46 12.18
CA LEU A 543 8.47 -20.45 13.15
C LEU A 543 8.95 -20.59 14.59
N SER A 544 10.03 -21.33 14.85
CA SER A 544 10.58 -21.47 16.20
C SER A 544 11.32 -20.22 16.72
N GLN A 545 11.62 -19.27 15.83
CA GLN A 545 12.33 -18.02 16.13
C GLN A 545 11.39 -16.81 16.23
N LEU A 546 10.14 -16.97 15.79
CA LEU A 546 9.04 -16.01 15.89
C LEU A 546 8.27 -16.25 17.19
#